data_AF-A0A947VZY7-F1
#
_entry.id   AF-A0A947VZY7-F1
#
_cell.length_a   1.000
_cell.length_b   1.000
_cell.length_c   1.000
_cell.angle_alpha   90.00
_cell.angle_beta   90.00
_cell.angle_gamma   90.00
#
_symmetry.space_group_name_H-M   'P 1'
#
loop_
_entity.id
_entity.type
_entity.pdbx_description
1 polymer ?
#
loop_
_entity_poly.entity_id
_entity_poly.type
_entity_poly.pdbx_seq_one_letter_code
_entity_poly.pdbx_strand_id
1 'polypeptide(L)'
;MSTKFLALRLCGVLQSWGNNSEYTYRNSGLFPTKSAVLGLCCAAKGLDRGSEEERLFLERMADCPMISIALTRKQTAGEKCWPVSVRRIEDFHTVEKTKTASGKSNDNAVITYRQYICDADFFVLL
;
A
#
# COMPACT_ATOMS: atom_id res chain seq x y z
N MET A 1 -23.14 21.51 -11.05
CA MET A 1 -22.88 20.18 -10.45
C MET A 1 -22.02 20.40 -9.22
N SER A 2 -22.39 19.84 -8.06
CA SER A 2 -21.55 19.89 -6.86
C SER A 2 -20.42 18.88 -7.01
N THR A 3 -19.17 19.33 -6.94
CA THR A 3 -18.01 18.43 -6.83
C THR A 3 -18.15 17.65 -5.53
N LYS A 4 -17.97 16.33 -5.59
CA LYS A 4 -17.97 15.44 -4.42
C LYS A 4 -16.56 14.90 -4.25
N PHE A 5 -16.12 14.80 -3.01
CA PHE A 5 -14.80 14.26 -2.66
C PHE A 5 -14.97 13.11 -1.68
N LEU A 6 -14.13 12.10 -1.83
CA LEU A 6 -13.93 11.06 -0.83
C LEU A 6 -12.60 11.32 -0.13
N ALA A 7 -12.67 11.59 1.17
CA ALA A 7 -11.50 11.78 2.02
C ALA A 7 -11.20 10.51 2.81
N LEU A 8 -9.96 10.02 2.71
CA LEU A 8 -9.47 8.83 3.40
C LEU A 8 -8.25 9.19 4.23
N ARG A 9 -8.18 8.69 5.47
CA ARG A 9 -6.95 8.74 6.27
C ARG A 9 -6.31 7.36 6.29
N LEU A 10 -5.08 7.26 5.79
CA LEU A 10 -4.29 6.04 5.74
C LEU A 10 -3.19 6.13 6.80
N CYS A 11 -3.50 5.62 7.99
CA CYS A 11 -2.61 5.59 9.14
C CYS A 11 -2.38 4.14 9.57
N GLY A 12 -1.13 3.77 9.75
CA GLY A 12 -0.71 2.42 10.15
C GLY A 12 0.71 2.45 10.69
N VAL A 13 1.07 1.43 11.48
CA VAL A 13 2.45 1.29 11.99
C VAL A 13 3.42 0.99 10.84
N LEU A 14 3.01 0.08 9.95
CA LEU A 14 3.74 -0.29 8.73
C LEU A 14 2.82 -0.11 7.53
N GLN A 15 3.32 0.51 6.48
CA GLN A 15 2.63 0.62 5.19
C GLN A 15 3.56 0.18 4.06
N SER A 16 3.01 -0.33 2.96
CA SER A 16 3.79 -0.66 1.77
C SER A 16 2.98 -0.32 0.53
N TRP A 17 3.49 0.63 -0.25
CA TRP A 17 2.85 1.18 -1.45
C TRP A 17 3.70 0.77 -2.65
N GLY A 18 3.42 -0.42 -3.19
CA GLY A 18 4.23 -1.06 -4.21
C GLY A 18 4.53 -0.13 -5.39
N ASN A 19 5.83 0.04 -5.68
CA ASN A 19 6.35 0.76 -6.85
C ASN A 19 7.56 -0.02 -7.38
N ASN A 20 7.67 -0.26 -8.69
CA ASN A 20 8.78 -0.96 -9.35
C ASN A 20 9.32 -2.18 -8.55
N SER A 21 8.63 -3.31 -8.66
CA SER A 21 9.05 -4.57 -8.02
C SER A 21 9.83 -5.44 -9.02
N GLU A 22 11.09 -5.73 -8.72
CA GLU A 22 11.92 -6.67 -9.46
C GLU A 22 12.00 -7.99 -8.68
N TYR A 23 11.16 -8.95 -9.04
CA TYR A 23 11.15 -10.34 -8.55
C TYR A 23 11.31 -10.47 -7.01
N THR A 24 12.56 -10.62 -6.56
CA THR A 24 13.01 -10.80 -5.17
C THR A 24 12.78 -9.56 -4.30
N TYR A 25 12.86 -8.36 -4.90
CA TYR A 25 12.71 -7.09 -4.20
C TYR A 25 11.31 -6.51 -4.39
N ARG A 26 10.63 -6.25 -3.27
CA ARG A 26 9.33 -5.59 -3.21
C ARG A 26 9.53 -4.20 -2.62
N ASN A 27 9.74 -3.22 -3.49
CA ASN A 27 9.97 -1.83 -3.09
C ASN A 27 8.66 -1.10 -2.75
N SER A 28 8.76 -0.12 -1.87
CA SER A 28 7.64 0.76 -1.49
C SER A 28 7.97 2.22 -1.82
N GLY A 29 7.03 2.87 -2.50
CA GLY A 29 6.98 4.32 -2.62
C GLY A 29 6.84 5.01 -1.27
N LEU A 30 7.11 6.33 -1.25
CA LEU A 30 6.94 7.18 -0.07
C LEU A 30 5.51 7.67 0.14
N PHE A 31 4.62 7.44 -0.84
CA PHE A 31 3.22 7.85 -0.81
C PHE A 31 2.32 6.71 -1.31
N PRO A 32 1.05 6.65 -0.89
CA PRO A 32 0.04 5.77 -1.46
C PRO A 32 -0.07 5.92 -2.98
N THR A 33 -0.13 4.80 -3.69
CA THR A 33 -0.35 4.79 -5.14
C THR A 33 -1.85 4.77 -5.45
N LYS A 34 -2.25 5.36 -6.60
CA LYS A 34 -3.65 5.36 -7.03
C LYS A 34 -4.22 3.95 -7.16
N SER A 35 -3.43 3.02 -7.70
CA SER A 35 -3.82 1.61 -7.80
C SER A 35 -4.07 0.96 -6.44
N ALA A 36 -3.23 1.24 -5.43
CA ALA A 36 -3.43 0.70 -4.08
C ALA A 36 -4.67 1.29 -3.40
N VAL A 37 -4.92 2.60 -3.52
CA VAL A 37 -6.10 3.24 -2.95
C VAL A 37 -7.38 2.74 -3.62
N LEU A 38 -7.41 2.63 -4.96
CA LEU A 38 -8.56 2.05 -5.65
C LEU A 38 -8.75 0.58 -5.32
N GLY A 39 -7.68 -0.19 -5.14
CA GLY A 39 -7.74 -1.57 -4.66
C GLY A 39 -8.35 -1.68 -3.25
N LEU A 40 -8.03 -0.76 -2.34
CA LEU A 40 -8.69 -0.65 -1.03
C LEU A 40 -10.19 -0.36 -1.18
N CYS A 41 -10.58 0.50 -2.13
CA CYS A 41 -11.99 0.73 -2.43
C CYS A 41 -12.68 -0.51 -3.00
N CYS A 42 -12.04 -1.27 -3.92
CA CYS A 42 -12.56 -2.54 -4.42
C CYS A 42 -12.79 -3.54 -3.29
N ALA A 43 -11.80 -3.68 -2.39
CA ALA A 43 -11.91 -4.57 -1.23
C ALA A 43 -13.05 -4.16 -0.29
N ALA A 44 -13.20 -2.86 0.01
CA ALA A 44 -14.28 -2.34 0.84
C ALA A 44 -15.67 -2.56 0.18
N LYS A 45 -15.73 -2.57 -1.16
CA LYS A 45 -16.94 -2.88 -1.93
C LYS A 45 -17.19 -4.37 -2.10
N GLY A 46 -16.27 -5.25 -1.69
CA GLY A 46 -16.37 -6.70 -1.89
C GLY A 46 -16.27 -7.11 -3.35
N LEU A 47 -15.50 -6.40 -4.18
CA LEU A 47 -15.32 -6.74 -5.59
C LEU A 47 -14.26 -7.82 -5.73
N ASP A 48 -14.61 -8.92 -6.38
CA ASP A 48 -13.68 -10.01 -6.65
C ASP A 48 -12.65 -9.64 -7.71
N ARG A 49 -11.43 -10.16 -7.54
CA ARG A 49 -10.34 -9.90 -8.47
C ARG A 49 -10.62 -10.52 -9.84
N GLY A 50 -10.57 -9.71 -10.88
CA GLY A 50 -10.87 -10.10 -12.27
C GLY A 50 -12.37 -10.15 -12.58
N SER A 51 -13.23 -9.72 -11.67
CA SER A 51 -14.67 -9.62 -11.91
C SER A 51 -15.01 -8.47 -12.87
N GLU A 52 -16.16 -8.58 -13.52
CA GLU A 52 -16.68 -7.52 -14.38
C GLU A 52 -17.01 -6.26 -13.56
N GLU A 53 -17.46 -6.44 -12.33
CA GLU A 53 -17.76 -5.38 -11.39
C GLU A 53 -16.50 -4.60 -10.97
N GLU A 54 -15.38 -5.31 -10.73
CA GLU A 54 -14.08 -4.68 -10.50
C GLU A 54 -13.66 -3.85 -11.73
N ARG A 55 -13.74 -4.43 -12.93
CA ARG A 55 -13.38 -3.74 -14.19
C ARG A 55 -14.18 -2.45 -14.37
N LEU A 56 -15.50 -2.53 -14.27
CA LEU A 56 -16.40 -1.38 -14.46
C LEU A 56 -16.19 -0.30 -13.39
N PHE A 57 -15.88 -0.68 -12.15
CA PHE A 57 -15.55 0.29 -11.10
C PHE A 57 -14.23 1.00 -11.40
N LEU A 58 -13.17 0.27 -11.75
CA LEU A 58 -11.86 0.84 -12.05
C LEU A 58 -11.88 1.74 -13.29
N GLU A 59 -12.64 1.39 -14.32
CA GLU A 59 -12.84 2.22 -15.52
C GLU A 59 -13.47 3.58 -15.17
N ARG A 60 -14.48 3.59 -14.30
CA ARG A 60 -15.11 4.85 -13.85
C ARG A 60 -14.17 5.71 -13.01
N MET A 61 -13.24 5.09 -12.29
CA MET A 61 -12.29 5.79 -11.42
C MET A 61 -10.98 6.15 -12.14
N ALA A 62 -10.79 5.71 -13.39
CA ALA A 62 -9.55 5.91 -14.15
C ALA A 62 -9.20 7.40 -14.29
N ASP A 63 -10.19 8.25 -14.53
CA ASP A 63 -10.03 9.70 -14.69
C ASP A 63 -10.23 10.51 -13.40
N CYS A 64 -10.62 9.85 -12.29
CA CYS A 64 -10.76 10.49 -10.99
C CYS A 64 -9.38 10.92 -10.44
N PRO A 65 -9.11 12.22 -10.21
CA PRO A 65 -7.82 12.66 -9.69
C PRO A 65 -7.63 12.14 -8.26
N MET A 66 -6.37 11.85 -7.91
CA MET A 66 -6.01 11.51 -6.53
C MET A 66 -4.97 12.48 -6.01
N ILE A 67 -5.24 13.08 -4.85
CA ILE A 67 -4.27 13.88 -4.11
C ILE A 67 -3.89 13.11 -2.84
N SER A 68 -2.60 12.98 -2.57
CA SER A 68 -2.09 12.41 -1.33
C SER A 68 -1.28 13.46 -0.57
N ILE A 69 -1.59 13.63 0.72
CA ILE A 69 -0.97 14.60 1.61
C ILE A 69 -0.33 13.83 2.77
N ALA A 70 0.98 13.98 2.95
CA ALA A 70 1.68 13.43 4.11
C ALA A 70 1.40 14.29 5.34
N LEU A 71 0.96 13.65 6.43
CA LEU A 71 0.74 14.27 7.71
C LEU A 71 1.94 14.01 8.63
N THR A 72 2.46 15.06 9.26
CA THR A 72 3.54 14.93 10.24
C THR A 72 2.99 14.33 11.54
N ARG A 73 3.44 13.12 11.88
CA ARG A 73 3.17 12.53 13.19
C ARG A 73 4.01 13.23 14.25
N LYS A 74 3.46 13.34 15.46
CA LYS A 74 4.15 13.84 16.64
C LYS A 74 4.14 12.77 17.71
N GLN A 75 5.25 12.64 18.43
CA GLN A 75 5.36 11.80 19.61
C GLN A 75 5.44 12.70 20.84
N THR A 76 4.76 12.29 21.91
CA THR A 76 4.74 13.02 23.18
C THR A 76 5.26 12.11 24.29
N ALA A 77 6.16 12.65 25.13
CA ALA A 77 6.61 12.00 26.36
C ALA A 77 6.73 13.05 27.48
N GLY A 78 5.78 13.02 28.42
CA GLY A 78 5.60 14.10 29.40
C GLY A 78 5.28 15.42 28.71
N GLU A 79 6.03 16.47 29.01
CA GLU A 79 5.88 17.80 28.39
C GLU A 79 6.59 17.91 27.02
N LYS A 80 7.40 16.92 26.62
CA LYS A 80 8.16 16.96 25.37
C LYS A 80 7.31 16.47 24.21
N CYS A 81 7.32 17.21 23.10
CA CYS A 81 6.64 16.87 21.85
C CYS A 81 7.60 17.07 20.68
N TRP A 82 7.81 16.07 19.84
CA TRP A 82 8.68 16.16 18.67
C TRP A 82 8.07 15.48 17.43
N PRO A 83 8.39 15.94 16.21
CA PRO A 83 7.95 15.27 14.99
C PRO A 83 8.63 13.91 14.85
N VAL A 84 7.87 12.94 14.35
CA VAL A 84 8.39 11.61 14.00
C VAL A 84 8.65 11.59 12.51
N SER A 85 9.90 11.33 12.13
CA SER A 85 10.28 11.18 10.73
C SER A 85 9.85 9.80 10.23
N VAL A 86 9.23 9.78 9.04
CA VAL A 86 8.96 8.52 8.34
C VAL A 86 10.28 7.81 8.05
N ARG A 87 10.35 6.52 8.39
CA ARG A 87 11.51 5.65 8.13
C ARG A 87 11.11 4.56 7.16
N ARG A 88 12.09 4.06 6.39
CA ARG A 88 11.91 2.86 5.58
C ARG A 88 12.67 1.72 6.25
N ILE A 89 12.03 0.57 6.34
CA ILE A 89 12.65 -0.69 6.75
C ILE A 89 12.60 -1.69 5.59
N GLU A 90 13.50 -2.65 5.61
CA GLU A 90 13.51 -3.79 4.72
C GLU A 90 13.37 -5.07 5.54
N ASP A 91 12.37 -5.86 5.19
CA ASP A 91 12.04 -7.13 5.81
C ASP A 91 12.67 -8.28 5.02
N PHE A 92 13.51 -9.07 5.69
CA PHE A 92 14.04 -10.32 5.15
C PHE A 92 12.98 -11.41 5.32
N HIS A 93 12.24 -11.69 4.25
CA HIS A 93 11.04 -12.52 4.29
C HIS A 93 11.25 -13.80 3.50
N THR A 94 11.20 -14.94 4.17
CA THR A 94 11.35 -16.27 3.56
C THR A 94 10.02 -17.01 3.46
N VAL A 95 9.87 -17.83 2.41
CA VAL A 95 8.71 -18.72 2.23
C VAL A 95 9.22 -20.11 1.85
N GLU A 96 8.89 -21.10 2.66
CA GLU A 96 9.18 -22.51 2.35
C GLU A 96 8.08 -23.13 1.48
N LYS A 97 8.38 -24.24 0.81
CA LYS A 97 7.40 -25.07 0.08
C LYS A 97 6.61 -24.27 -0.99
N THR A 98 7.23 -23.26 -1.59
CA THR A 98 6.65 -22.54 -2.72
C THR A 98 6.49 -23.45 -3.93
N LYS A 99 5.46 -23.26 -4.74
CA LYS A 99 5.34 -23.98 -6.01
C LYS A 99 6.18 -23.31 -7.09
N THR A 100 6.94 -24.11 -7.83
CA THR A 100 7.63 -23.66 -9.05
C THR A 100 6.62 -23.51 -10.19
N ALA A 101 7.03 -22.88 -11.30
CA ALA A 101 6.20 -22.75 -12.49
C ALA A 101 5.75 -24.12 -13.06
N SER A 102 6.52 -25.18 -12.83
CA SER A 102 6.17 -26.56 -13.21
C SER A 102 5.28 -27.27 -12.19
N GLY A 103 4.82 -26.58 -11.15
CA GLY A 103 3.91 -27.10 -10.12
C GLY A 103 4.57 -27.95 -9.05
N LYS A 104 5.89 -28.20 -9.14
CA LYS A 104 6.66 -28.93 -8.12
C LYS A 104 6.86 -28.07 -6.88
N SER A 105 6.93 -28.69 -5.72
CA SER A 105 7.36 -28.00 -4.50
C SER A 105 8.84 -27.63 -4.63
N ASN A 106 9.18 -26.43 -4.17
CA ASN A 106 10.57 -26.02 -4.01
C ASN A 106 11.07 -26.53 -2.66
N ASP A 107 12.20 -27.25 -2.68
CA ASP A 107 12.85 -27.76 -1.48
C ASP A 107 13.63 -26.66 -0.74
N ASN A 108 14.00 -25.58 -1.46
CA ASN A 108 14.67 -24.42 -0.88
C ASN A 108 13.67 -23.31 -0.54
N ALA A 109 13.95 -22.57 0.54
CA ALA A 109 13.20 -21.39 0.88
C ALA A 109 13.40 -20.30 -0.18
N VAL A 110 12.30 -19.73 -0.67
CA VAL A 110 12.35 -18.53 -1.50
C VAL A 110 12.53 -17.33 -0.59
N ILE A 111 13.57 -16.55 -0.87
CA ILE A 111 13.90 -15.33 -0.13
C ILE A 111 13.31 -14.13 -0.87
N THR A 112 12.70 -13.22 -0.13
CA THR A 112 12.23 -11.92 -0.64
C THR A 112 12.63 -10.81 0.31
N TYR A 113 12.92 -9.62 -0.23
CA TYR A 113 13.21 -8.42 0.55
C TYR A 113 12.05 -7.44 0.35
N ARG A 114 11.36 -7.07 1.42
CA ARG A 114 10.12 -6.28 1.34
C ARG A 114 10.26 -4.97 2.08
N GLN A 115 10.03 -3.87 1.39
CA GLN A 115 10.12 -2.55 1.97
C GLN A 115 8.79 -2.11 2.58
N TYR A 116 8.89 -1.54 3.77
CA TYR A 116 7.80 -0.88 4.47
C TYR A 116 8.21 0.52 4.87
N ILE A 117 7.26 1.44 4.88
CA ILE A 117 7.39 2.74 5.52
C ILE A 117 6.75 2.69 6.91
N CYS A 118 7.46 3.19 7.90
CA CYS A 118 7.07 3.25 9.29
C CYS A 118 6.60 4.65 9.66
N ASP A 119 5.64 4.73 10.58
CA ASP A 119 5.13 5.99 11.15
C ASP A 119 4.61 6.97 10.09
N ALA A 120 4.16 6.45 8.95
CA ALA A 120 3.53 7.25 7.93
C ALA A 120 2.05 7.47 8.26
N ASP A 121 1.54 8.66 7.92
CA ASP A 121 0.13 9.03 8.03
C ASP A 121 -0.21 9.88 6.81
N PHE A 122 -1.21 9.46 6.04
CA PHE A 122 -1.60 10.15 4.82
C PHE A 122 -3.06 10.52 4.85
N PHE A 123 -3.37 11.69 4.29
CA PHE A 123 -4.71 12.07 3.88
C PHE A 123 -4.80 11.94 2.36
N VAL A 124 -5.78 11.18 1.86
CA VAL A 124 -6.01 10.96 0.44
C VAL A 124 -7.37 11.54 0.06
N LEU A 125 -7.41 12.30 -1.02
CA LEU A 125 -8.62 12.82 -1.64
C LEU A 125 -8.79 12.19 -3.02
N LEU A 126 -9.95 11.58 -3.24
CA LEU A 126 -10.46 11.13 -4.54
C LEU A 126 -11.64 12.00 -4.97
#